data_AF-X1NJR8-F1
#
_entry.id   AF-X1NJR8-F1
#
_cell.length_a   1.000
_cell.length_b   1.000
_cell.length_c   1.000
_cell.angle_alpha   90.00
_cell.angle_beta   90.00
_cell.angle_gamma   90.00
#
_symmetry.space_group_name_H-M   'P 1'
#
loop_
_entity.id
_entity.type
_entity.pdbx_description
1 polymer ?
#
loop_
_entity_poly.entity_id
_entity_poly.type
_entity_poly.pdbx_seq_one_letter_code
_entity_poly.pdbx_strand_id
1 'polypeptide(L)' 'IYFEESSRKKTISYFYDILKPGGYLFVGHSESLHKLSRAFKPVLFPGAFTYKKEV' A
#
# COMPACT_ATOMS: atom_id res chain seq x y z
N ILE A 1 2.00 -7.06 9.46
CA ILE A 1 2.53 -7.17 10.85
C ILE A 1 3.12 -8.54 11.20
N TYR A 2 2.66 -9.64 10.57
CA TYR A 2 3.15 -11.00 10.87
C TYR A 2 4.24 -11.52 9.92
N PHE A 3 4.56 -10.76 8.86
CA PHE A 3 5.51 -11.16 7.84
C PHE A 3 6.81 -10.35 7.91
N GLU A 4 7.92 -10.99 7.55
CA GLU A 4 9.19 -10.31 7.33
C GLU A 4 9.09 -9.24 6.23
N GLU A 5 10.03 -8.31 6.21
CA GLU A 5 10.02 -7.17 5.28
C GLU A 5 10.04 -7.60 3.81
N SER A 6 10.81 -8.63 3.47
CA SER A 6 10.93 -9.16 2.11
C SER A 6 9.58 -9.68 1.58
N SER A 7 8.88 -10.47 2.39
CA SER A 7 7.54 -10.98 2.08
C SER A 7 6.52 -9.86 1.96
N ARG A 8 6.57 -8.86 2.87
CA ARG A 8 5.68 -7.68 2.77
C ARG A 8 5.88 -6.91 1.48
N LYS A 9 7.13 -6.67 1.06
CA LYS A 9 7.44 -5.98 -0.21
C LYS A 9 6.87 -6.74 -1.41
N LYS A 10 7.02 -8.06 -1.44
CA LYS A 10 6.42 -8.90 -2.52
C LYS A 10 4.91 -8.78 -2.55
N THR A 11 4.24 -8.92 -1.40
CA THR A 11 2.78 -8.79 -1.30
C THR A 11 2.29 -7.42 -1.77
N ILE A 12 2.96 -6.33 -1.38
CA ILE A 12 2.62 -4.98 -1.83
C ILE A 12 2.81 -4.83 -3.35
N SER A 13 3.87 -5.41 -3.91
CA SER A 13 4.09 -5.44 -5.36
C SER A 13 2.95 -6.14 -6.08
N TYR A 14 2.55 -7.32 -5.61
CA TYR A 14 1.41 -8.04 -6.18
C TYR A 14 0.12 -7.23 -6.12
N PHE A 15 -0.14 -6.54 -5.00
CA PHE A 15 -1.28 -5.64 -4.90
C PHE A 15 -1.20 -4.49 -5.90
N TYR A 16 -0.01 -3.91 -6.12
CA TYR A 16 0.19 -2.87 -7.13
C TYR A 16 -0.13 -3.38 -8.54
N ASP A 17 0.35 -4.56 -8.89
CA ASP A 17 0.20 -5.12 -10.24
C ASP A 17 -1.26 -5.43 -10.59
N ILE A 18 -2.04 -5.93 -9.62
CA ILE A 18 -3.46 -6.23 -9.84
C ILE A 18 -4.37 -4.99 -9.73
N LEU A 19 -3.93 -3.93 -9.04
CA LEU A 19 -4.73 -2.72 -8.91
C LEU A 19 -4.83 -2.01 -10.26
N LYS A 20 -6.05 -1.58 -10.61
CA LYS A 20 -6.26 -0.71 -11.77
C LYS A 20 -5.67 0.69 -11.51
N PRO A 21 -5.25 1.41 -12.57
CA PRO A 21 -4.89 2.82 -12.46
C PRO A 21 -6.03 3.60 -11.80
N GLY A 22 -5.69 4.45 -10.82
CA GLY A 22 -6.65 5.18 -10.00
C GLY A 22 -7.20 4.41 -8.79
N GLY A 23 -6.90 3.12 -8.65
CA GLY A 23 -7.34 2.28 -7.53
C GLY A 23 -6.70 2.66 -6.19
N TYR A 24 -7.33 2.23 -5.10
CA TYR A 24 -6.91 2.51 -3.74
C TYR A 24 -6.63 1.22 -2.96
N LEU A 25 -5.55 1.25 -2.18
CA LEU A 25 -5.17 0.24 -1.22
C LEU A 25 -5.31 0.84 0.19
N PHE A 26 -6.14 0.22 1.03
CA PHE A 26 -6.33 0.59 2.42
C PHE A 26 -5.51 -0.33 3.31
N VAL A 27 -4.82 0.23 4.29
CA VAL A 27 -4.06 -0.54 5.27
C VAL A 27 -4.53 -0.22 6.69
N GLY A 28 -4.31 -1.17 7.60
CA GLY A 28 -4.67 -0.99 9.01
C GLY A 28 -3.84 0.11 9.68
N HIS A 29 -4.35 0.68 10.78
CA HIS A 29 -3.70 1.79 11.50
C HIS A 29 -2.26 1.53 11.95
N SER A 30 -1.93 0.27 12.26
CA SER A 30 -0.58 -0.14 12.69
C SER A 30 0.35 -0.46 11.52
N GLU A 31 -0.14 -0.36 10.27
CA GLU A 31 0.63 -0.65 9.07
C GLU A 31 0.87 0.64 8.27
N SER A 32 2.13 0.88 7.94
CA SER A 32 2.53 1.98 7.06
C SER A 32 3.39 1.45 5.93
N LEU A 33 3.06 1.85 4.69
CA LEU A 33 3.83 1.51 3.49
C LEU A 33 4.99 2.47 3.25
N HIS A 34 5.20 3.48 4.11
CA HIS A 34 6.20 4.53 3.91
C HIS A 34 7.63 3.99 3.72
N LYS A 35 7.93 2.82 4.30
CA LYS A 35 9.24 2.14 4.16
C LYS A 35 9.28 1.07 3.07
N LEU A 36 8.14 0.70 2.50
CA LEU A 36 7.99 -0.53 1.71
C LEU A 36 7.86 -0.28 0.20
N SER A 37 7.23 0.82 -0.23
CA SER A 37 7.13 1.15 -1.66
C SER A 37 6.88 2.64 -1.89
N ARG A 38 7.55 3.21 -2.91
CA ARG A 38 7.29 4.56 -3.44
C ARG A 38 6.31 4.58 -4.62
N ALA A 39 5.86 3.40 -5.08
CA ALA A 39 5.00 3.29 -6.25
C ALA A 39 3.57 3.79 -5.97
N PHE A 40 3.14 3.75 -4.70
CA PHE A 40 1.86 4.28 -4.29
C PHE A 40 1.97 5.70 -3.76
N LYS A 41 0.98 6.54 -4.09
CA LYS A 41 0.81 7.87 -3.51
C LYS A 41 -0.04 7.79 -2.24
N PRO A 42 0.45 8.27 -1.09
CA PRO A 42 -0.37 8.33 0.13
C PRO A 42 -1.53 9.32 -0.06
N VAL A 43 -2.73 8.89 0.31
CA VAL A 43 -3.96 9.70 0.33
C VAL A 43 -4.59 9.55 1.70
N LEU A 44 -4.87 10.66 2.37
CA LEU A 44 -5.49 10.64 3.68
C LEU A 44 -7.02 10.55 3.51
N PHE A 45 -7.61 9.50 4.06
CA PHE A 45 -9.05 9.44 4.29
C PHE A 45 -9.32 9.51 5.80
N PRO A 46 -10.45 10.09 6.24
CA PRO A 46 -10.79 10.12 7.66
C PRO A 46 -10.78 8.71 8.25
N GLY A 47 -9.89 8.48 9.22
CA GLY A 47 -9.77 7.19 9.90
C GLY A 47 -9.03 6.09 9.12
N ALA A 48 -8.38 6.37 8.00
CA ALA A 48 -7.62 5.35 7.27
C ALA A 48 -6.33 5.88 6.61
N PHE A 49 -5.29 5.06 6.65
CA PHE A 49 -4.12 5.24 5.79
C PHE A 49 -4.41 4.57 4.45
N THR A 50 -4.46 5.38 3.40
CA THR A 50 -4.79 4.90 2.06
C THR A 50 -3.69 5.26 1.07
N TYR A 51 -3.54 4.41 0.06
CA TYR A 51 -2.50 4.48 -0.94
C TYR A 51 -3.11 4.34 -2.32
N LYS A 52 -2.92 5.33 -3.19
CA LYS A 52 -3.48 5.35 -4.54
C LYS A 52 -2.42 4.94 -5.56
N LYS A 53 -2.80 4.06 -6.50
CA LYS A 53 -2.03 3.81 -7.72
C LYS A 53 -2.36 4.92 -8.72
N GLU A 54 -1.41 5.80 -9.02
CA GLU A 54 -1.66 6.88 -10.01
C GLU A 54 -1.63 6.36 -11.44
N VAL A 55 -0.77 5.37 -11.74
CA VAL A 55 -0.57 4.75 -13.05
C VAL A 55 -0.50 3.23 -12.95
#